data_AF-A0A918DCX4-F1
#
_entry.id   AF-A0A918DCX4-F1
#
_cell.length_a   1.000
_cell.length_b   1.000
_cell.length_c   1.000
_cell.angle_alpha   90.00
_cell.angle_beta   90.00
_cell.angle_gamma   90.00
#
_symmetry.space_group_name_H-M   'P 1'
#
loop_
_entity.id
_entity.type
_entity.pdbx_description
1 polymer ?
#
loop_
_entity_poly.entity_id
_entity_poly.type
_entity_poly.pdbx_seq_one_letter_code
_entity_poly.pdbx_strand_id
1 'polypeptide(L)' 'MTKHLADKRKPSNGGRLKQFLRIAREDGSTFWRSLQQRPVPQPVVNRRTVEFMRIDRGREA' A
#
# COMPACT_ATOMS: atom_id res chain seq x y z
N MET A 1 49.20 -7.95 25.89
CA MET A 1 47.84 -7.36 25.84
C MET A 1 46.98 -8.21 24.92
N THR A 2 46.17 -9.12 25.48
CA THR A 2 45.33 -10.03 24.72
C THR A 2 43.93 -9.45 24.57
N LYS A 3 43.52 -9.14 23.33
CA LYS A 3 42.24 -8.50 23.01
C LYS A 3 41.06 -9.42 23.36
N HIS A 4 40.12 -8.92 24.17
CA HIS A 4 38.99 -9.69 24.69
C HIS A 4 38.00 -10.05 23.57
N LEU A 5 37.36 -11.23 23.63
CA LEU A 5 36.43 -11.70 22.59
C LEU A 5 35.24 -10.74 22.40
N ALA A 6 34.83 -10.04 23.48
CA ALA A 6 33.76 -9.05 23.44
C ALA A 6 34.11 -7.77 22.66
N ASP A 7 35.40 -7.52 22.35
CA ASP A 7 35.84 -6.38 21.52
C ASP A 7 35.71 -6.67 20.01
N LYS A 8 35.35 -7.89 19.62
CA LYS A 8 35.05 -8.25 18.24
C LYS A 8 33.57 -7.97 17.92
N ARG A 9 33.13 -6.73 18.09
CA ARG A 9 31.80 -6.33 17.62
C ARG A 9 31.91 -5.87 16.18
N LYS A 10 31.26 -6.57 15.25
CA LYS A 10 31.08 -6.07 13.88
C LYS A 10 30.01 -4.99 13.95
N PRO A 11 30.32 -3.72 13.68
CA PRO A 11 29.32 -2.67 13.73
C PRO A 11 28.20 -3.00 12.74
N SER A 12 26.96 -2.84 13.18
CA SER A 12 25.81 -3.01 12.30
C SER A 12 25.75 -1.83 11.34
N ASN A 13 25.65 -2.09 10.04
CA ASN A 13 25.48 -1.05 9.01
C ASN A 13 24.09 -0.36 9.06
N GLY A 14 23.22 -0.75 10.00
CA GLY A 14 21.86 -0.21 10.12
C GLY A 14 20.94 -0.59 8.95
N GLY A 15 21.29 -1.60 8.14
CA GLY A 15 20.56 -1.97 6.92
C GLY A 15 19.08 -2.32 7.17
N ARG A 16 18.79 -3.02 8.28
CA ARG A 16 17.41 -3.33 8.69
C ARG A 16 16.59 -2.07 8.98
N LEU A 17 17.17 -1.10 9.68
CA LEU A 17 16.52 0.18 9.99
C LEU A 17 16.30 1.01 8.72
N LYS A 18 17.30 1.09 7.83
CA LYS A 18 17.18 1.75 6.52
C LYS A 18 16.05 1.14 5.69
N GLN A 19 15.96 -0.19 5.67
CA GLN A 19 14.92 -0.90 4.92
C GLN A 19 13.53 -0.64 5.50
N PHE A 20 13.39 -0.65 6.83
CA PHE A 20 12.13 -0.31 7.49
C PHE A 20 11.67 1.11 7.14
N LEU A 21 12.58 2.10 7.25
CA LEU A 21 12.26 3.49 6.93
C LEU A 21 11.90 3.69 5.45
N ARG A 22 12.53 2.94 4.54
CA ARG A 22 12.18 2.95 3.12
C ARG A 22 10.74 2.49 2.89
N ILE A 23 10.38 1.33 3.45
CA ILE A 23 9.03 0.75 3.36
C ILE A 23 8.00 1.72 3.98
N ALA A 24 8.27 2.23 5.18
CA ALA A 24 7.36 3.15 5.85
C ALA A 24 7.10 4.44 5.05
N ARG A 25 8.13 4.94 4.34
CA ARG A 25 8.01 6.12 3.48
C ARG A 25 7.27 5.83 2.17
N GLU A 26 7.58 4.72 1.52
CA GLU A 26 6.99 4.33 0.23
C GLU A 26 5.53 3.87 0.41
N ASP A 27 5.31 2.84 1.20
CA ASP A 27 3.99 2.18 1.35
C ASP A 27 3.02 2.98 2.22
N GLY A 28 3.51 3.69 3.23
CA GLY A 28 2.68 4.58 4.02
C GLY A 28 2.06 5.67 3.14
N SER A 29 2.84 6.27 2.25
CA SER A 29 2.37 7.38 1.43
C SER A 29 1.32 6.95 0.38
N THR A 30 1.49 5.80 -0.27
CA THR A 30 0.57 5.28 -1.28
C THR A 30 -0.69 4.71 -0.66
N PHE A 31 -0.60 3.97 0.45
CA PHE A 31 -1.76 3.45 1.16
C PHE A 31 -2.64 4.58 1.69
N TRP A 32 -2.05 5.56 2.39
CA TRP A 32 -2.81 6.71 2.90
C TRP A 32 -3.35 7.59 1.77
N ARG A 33 -2.62 7.75 0.66
CA ARG A 33 -3.11 8.46 -0.53
C ARG A 33 -4.28 7.74 -1.17
N SER A 34 -4.29 6.41 -1.21
CA SER A 34 -5.43 5.63 -1.72
C SER A 34 -6.68 5.77 -0.84
N LEU A 35 -6.51 5.86 0.48
CA LEU A 35 -7.61 6.07 1.42
C LEU A 35 -8.14 7.51 1.41
N GLN A 36 -7.27 8.50 1.19
CA GLN A 36 -7.66 9.92 1.10
C GLN A 36 -8.23 10.32 -0.27
N GLN A 37 -8.07 9.48 -1.29
CA GLN A 37 -8.73 9.73 -2.57
C GLN A 37 -10.24 9.63 -2.39
N ARG A 38 -10.89 10.78 -2.31
CA ARG A 38 -12.35 10.89 -2.45
C ARG A 38 -12.74 10.19 -3.75
N PRO A 39 -13.79 9.34 -3.74
CA PRO A 39 -14.30 8.77 -4.98
C PRO A 39 -14.64 9.92 -5.93
N VAL A 40 -13.95 9.97 -7.07
CA VAL A 40 -14.23 10.94 -8.12
C VAL A 40 -15.69 10.69 -8.53
N PRO A 41 -16.58 11.69 -8.50
CA PRO A 41 -17.92 11.54 -9.04
C PRO A 41 -17.75 11.30 -10.55
N GLN A 42 -17.79 10.03 -10.94
CA GLN A 42 -17.87 9.63 -12.33
C GLN A 42 -19.09 10.36 -12.91
N PRO A 43 -18.94 11.15 -14.00
CA PRO A 43 -20.09 11.74 -14.65
C PRO A 43 -21.02 10.61 -15.06
N VAL A 44 -22.23 10.65 -14.51
CA VAL A 44 -23.23 9.62 -14.69
C VAL A 44 -23.79 9.73 -16.11
N VAL A 45 -23.00 9.35 -17.10
CA VAL A 45 -23.46 9.10 -18.46
C VAL A 45 -23.90 7.64 -18.48
N ASN A 46 -25.15 7.38 -18.88
CA ASN A 46 -25.73 6.02 -19.03
C ASN A 46 -26.00 5.21 -17.74
N ARG A 47 -26.37 5.85 -16.62
CA ARG A 47 -26.85 5.14 -15.41
C ARG A 47 -27.90 4.09 -15.68
N ARG A 48 -28.92 4.48 -16.46
CA ARG A 48 -30.07 3.63 -16.78
C ARG A 48 -29.66 2.39 -17.57
N THR A 49 -28.71 2.53 -18.50
CA THR A 49 -28.17 1.41 -19.27
C THR A 49 -27.42 0.43 -18.38
N VAL A 50 -26.59 0.94 -17.46
CA VAL A 50 -25.86 0.10 -16.49
C VAL A 50 -26.81 -0.62 -15.53
N GLU A 51 -27.84 0.08 -15.04
CA GLU A 51 -28.87 -0.49 -14.18
C GLU A 51 -29.69 -1.57 -14.91
N PHE A 52 -30.04 -1.34 -16.19
CA PHE A 52 -30.74 -2.33 -17.02
C PHE A 52 -29.92 -3.61 -17.21
N MET A 53 -28.64 -3.49 -17.61
CA MET A 53 -27.74 -4.64 -17.77
C MET A 53 -27.56 -5.43 -16.47
N ARG A 54 -27.63 -4.76 -15.31
CA ARG A 54 -27.53 -5.41 -13.99
C ARG A 54 -28.78 -6.22 -13.67
N ILE A 55 -29.96 -5.70 -13.99
CA ILE A 55 -31.24 -6.39 -13.79
C ILE A 55 -31.34 -7.61 -14.70
N ASP A 56 -30.99 -7.47 -15.98
CA ASP A 56 -31.00 -8.58 -16.94
C ASP A 56 -30.12 -9.74 -16.46
N ARG A 57 -28.87 -9.45 -16.09
CA ARG A 57 -27.94 -10.46 -15.56
C ARG A 57 -28.44 -11.11 -14.27
N GLY A 58 -29.19 -10.38 -13.44
CA GLY A 58 -29.78 -10.93 -12.21
C GLY A 58 -31.02 -11.81 -12.46
N ARG A 59 -31.62 -11.76 -13.65
CA ARG A 59 -32.75 -12.61 -14.06
C ARG A 59 -32.32 -13.89 -14.77
N GLU A 60 -31.08 -13.97 -15.23
CA GLU A 60 -30.50 -15.19 -15.84
C GLU A 60 -30.01 -16.23 -14.82
N ALA A 61 -30.04 -15.91 -13.52
CA ALA A 61 -29.61 -16.78 -12.41
C ALA A 61 -30.78 -17.52 -11.75
#